data_AF-A0A7C1C3Z4-F1
#
_entry.id   AF-A0A7C1C3Z4-F1
#
_cell.length_a   1.000
_cell.length_b   1.000
_cell.length_c   1.000
_cell.angle_alpha   90.00
_cell.angle_beta   90.00
_cell.angle_gamma   90.00
#
_symmetry.space_group_name_H-M   'P 1'
#
loop_
_entity.id
_entity.type
_entity.pdbx_description
1 polymer ?
#
loop_
_entity_poly.entity_id
_entity_poly.type
_entity_poly.pdbx_seq_one_letter_code
_entity_poly.pdbx_strand_id
1 'polypeptide(L)'
;MKVRSQYFSNGQEPASVKWNQIKTGKFQIIYPQNYSAMAQYYINLLKLTSPIVAGPYLNMQQIKRVPVVLHNNTTTSNAMVPVAPIRMEFFEMPSQDIYPQFWPKQLALHEYRHVVQINKMRQGMTKGLYYVFGEQAIAAVMGLWLPFWFIEGDAVFSETLFSHSGRGRIPDFMYPLKAQVLDKKIYKYDKAVYGSFRDFVPDHYTLGYQLVTYGIEHYGIGMWNFTMNRVARRPYYLVPFTTAIKNQTGKFKVQFYNQAL
;
A
#
# COMPACT_ATOMS: atom_id res chain seq x y z
N MET A 1 12.00 17.11 -26.41
CA MET A 1 11.54 16.30 -25.25
C MET A 1 10.07 15.98 -25.47
N LYS A 2 9.64 14.71 -25.53
CA LYS A 2 8.21 14.38 -25.56
C LYS A 2 7.68 14.46 -24.12
N VAL A 3 7.04 15.57 -23.78
CA VAL A 3 6.35 15.73 -22.49
C VAL A 3 5.09 14.87 -22.55
N ARG A 4 4.94 13.96 -21.59
CA ARG A 4 3.69 13.21 -21.37
C ARG A 4 2.99 13.85 -20.18
N SER A 5 1.68 14.02 -20.25
CA SER A 5 0.90 14.58 -19.14
C SER A 5 1.01 13.68 -17.90
N GLN A 6 1.07 14.32 -16.72
CA GLN A 6 0.92 13.65 -15.43
C GLN A 6 -0.04 14.46 -14.55
N TYR A 7 -0.68 13.80 -13.60
CA TYR A 7 -1.71 14.38 -12.72
C TYR A 7 -1.19 14.74 -11.33
N PHE A 8 0.08 14.46 -11.06
CA PHE A 8 0.70 14.60 -9.75
C PHE A 8 1.82 15.66 -9.83
N SER A 9 1.86 16.54 -8.83
CA SER A 9 2.90 17.56 -8.66
C SER A 9 3.39 17.49 -7.23
N ASN A 10 4.31 16.55 -7.00
CA ASN A 10 4.80 16.20 -5.66
C ASN A 10 6.26 16.59 -5.44
N GLY A 11 7.02 16.80 -6.52
CA GLY A 11 8.40 17.24 -6.45
C GLY A 11 8.49 18.71 -6.08
N GLN A 12 9.34 19.02 -5.10
CA GLN A 12 9.63 20.38 -4.64
C GLN A 12 11.13 20.72 -4.78
N GLU A 13 11.86 19.92 -5.56
CA GLU A 13 13.29 20.09 -5.76
C GLU A 13 13.63 21.42 -6.44
N PRO A 14 14.73 22.08 -6.06
CA PRO A 14 15.27 23.20 -6.82
C PRO A 14 15.48 22.83 -8.29
N ALA A 15 15.20 23.77 -9.20
CA ALA A 15 15.39 23.57 -10.64
C ALA A 15 16.85 23.25 -11.04
N SER A 16 17.81 23.54 -10.15
CA SER A 16 19.23 23.23 -10.33
C SER A 16 19.58 21.75 -10.12
N VAL A 17 18.67 20.94 -9.58
CA VAL A 17 18.92 19.52 -9.31
C VAL A 17 19.17 18.76 -10.61
N LYS A 18 20.36 18.16 -10.72
CA LYS A 18 20.72 17.24 -11.80
C LYS A 18 20.31 15.83 -11.41
N TRP A 19 19.52 15.19 -12.27
CA TRP A 19 18.97 13.86 -12.02
C TRP A 19 19.74 12.77 -12.78
N ASN A 20 20.02 11.67 -12.09
CA ASN A 20 20.57 10.45 -12.63
C ASN A 20 19.56 9.31 -12.52
N GLN A 21 19.82 8.20 -13.22
CA GLN A 21 18.98 7.02 -13.15
C GLN A 21 19.77 5.71 -13.17
N ILE A 22 19.32 4.72 -12.40
CA ILE A 22 19.78 3.33 -12.46
C ILE A 22 18.61 2.48 -12.96
N LYS A 23 18.83 1.70 -14.03
CA LYS A 23 17.81 0.84 -14.63
C LYS A 23 18.15 -0.63 -14.44
N THR A 24 17.15 -1.41 -14.04
CA THR A 24 17.24 -2.87 -13.91
C THR A 24 16.06 -3.54 -14.60
N GLY A 25 15.94 -4.87 -14.52
CA GLY A 25 14.78 -5.57 -15.07
C GLY A 25 13.44 -5.09 -14.48
N LYS A 26 13.40 -4.79 -13.17
CA LYS A 26 12.15 -4.50 -12.44
C LYS A 26 12.01 -3.09 -11.89
N PHE A 27 13.10 -2.34 -11.78
CA PHE A 27 13.08 -1.00 -11.21
C PHE A 27 13.87 0.00 -12.06
N GLN A 28 13.43 1.24 -12.03
CA GLN A 28 14.17 2.41 -12.49
C GLN A 28 14.26 3.39 -11.32
N ILE A 29 15.42 3.49 -10.67
CA ILE A 29 15.64 4.47 -9.61
C ILE A 29 16.06 5.79 -10.27
N ILE A 30 15.35 6.87 -9.98
CA ILE A 30 15.59 8.24 -10.44
C ILE A 30 15.98 9.04 -9.20
N TYR A 31 17.15 9.68 -9.21
CA TYR A 31 17.71 10.27 -8.00
C TYR A 31 18.61 11.48 -8.32
N PRO A 32 18.78 12.43 -7.39
CA PRO A 32 19.72 13.55 -7.53
C PRO A 32 21.17 13.07 -7.62
N GLN A 33 21.99 13.71 -8.44
CA GLN A 33 23.37 13.27 -8.74
C GLN A 33 24.23 13.04 -7.48
N ASN A 34 23.99 13.80 -6.41
CA ASN A 34 24.67 13.68 -5.12
C ASN A 34 24.16 12.53 -4.22
N TYR A 35 23.19 11.73 -4.67
CA TYR A 35 22.52 10.68 -3.87
C TYR A 35 22.75 9.26 -4.40
N SER A 36 23.84 9.05 -5.16
CA SER A 36 24.11 7.79 -5.87
C SER A 36 24.29 6.57 -4.95
N ALA A 37 24.96 6.72 -3.81
CA ALA A 37 25.16 5.62 -2.86
C ALA A 37 23.84 5.09 -2.32
N MET A 38 22.92 5.99 -1.93
CA MET A 38 21.58 5.62 -1.47
C MET A 38 20.72 5.05 -2.59
N ALA A 39 20.82 5.57 -3.81
CA ALA A 39 20.15 4.96 -4.96
C ALA A 39 20.60 3.51 -5.21
N GLN A 40 21.90 3.23 -5.04
CA GLN A 40 22.45 1.88 -5.13
C GLN A 40 21.99 0.98 -3.96
N TYR A 41 21.83 1.55 -2.77
CA TYR A 41 21.25 0.84 -1.63
C TYR A 41 19.79 0.45 -1.91
N TYR A 42 18.95 1.39 -2.34
CA TYR A 42 17.55 1.15 -2.66
C TYR A 42 17.37 0.09 -3.75
N ILE A 43 18.17 0.12 -4.81
CA ILE A 43 18.03 -0.88 -5.88
C ILE A 43 18.35 -2.29 -5.38
N ASN A 44 19.35 -2.45 -4.53
CA ASN A 44 19.71 -3.75 -3.95
C ASN A 44 18.63 -4.22 -2.98
N LEU A 45 18.15 -3.33 -2.13
CA LEU A 45 17.07 -3.59 -1.18
C LEU A 45 15.78 -4.01 -1.88
N LEU A 46 15.31 -3.25 -2.89
CA LEU A 46 14.11 -3.57 -3.66
C LEU A 46 14.25 -4.88 -4.43
N LYS A 47 15.42 -5.18 -4.99
CA LYS A 47 15.69 -6.48 -5.63
C LYS A 47 15.56 -7.64 -4.65
N LEU A 48 16.05 -7.45 -3.42
CA LEU A 48 16.00 -8.47 -2.38
C LEU A 48 14.58 -8.69 -1.85
N THR A 49 13.83 -7.61 -1.60
CA THR A 49 12.52 -7.70 -0.92
C THR A 49 11.33 -7.87 -1.87
N SER A 50 11.42 -7.39 -3.11
CA SER A 50 10.28 -7.43 -4.03
C SER A 50 9.71 -8.83 -4.32
N PRO A 51 10.50 -9.91 -4.46
CA PRO A 51 9.94 -11.24 -4.70
C PRO A 51 9.07 -11.73 -3.54
N ILE A 52 9.53 -11.53 -2.29
CA ILE A 52 8.80 -11.98 -1.09
C ILE A 52 7.55 -11.12 -0.84
N VAL A 53 7.62 -9.81 -1.08
CA VAL A 53 6.47 -8.90 -0.95
C VAL A 53 5.39 -9.16 -2.02
N ALA A 54 5.80 -9.53 -3.24
CA ALA A 54 4.88 -9.83 -4.33
C ALA A 54 4.23 -11.22 -4.22
N GLY A 55 5.00 -12.22 -3.76
CA GLY A 55 4.67 -13.64 -3.78
C GLY A 55 3.24 -14.01 -3.35
N PRO A 56 2.67 -13.41 -2.27
CA PRO A 56 1.30 -13.72 -1.87
C PRO A 56 0.23 -13.44 -2.94
N TYR A 57 0.45 -12.44 -3.82
CA TYR A 57 -0.57 -11.94 -4.75
C TYR A 57 -0.19 -12.11 -6.23
N LEU A 58 1.09 -12.01 -6.57
CA LEU A 58 1.57 -11.98 -7.95
C LEU A 58 2.94 -12.64 -8.08
N ASN A 59 3.17 -13.19 -9.26
CA ASN A 59 4.50 -13.56 -9.71
C ASN A 59 5.23 -12.30 -10.21
N MET A 60 6.54 -12.22 -9.95
CA MET A 60 7.36 -11.06 -10.35
C MET A 60 7.31 -10.79 -11.86
N GLN A 61 7.12 -11.79 -12.71
CA GLN A 61 6.99 -11.64 -14.16
C GLN A 61 5.77 -10.78 -14.55
N GLN A 62 4.72 -10.74 -13.73
CA GLN A 62 3.50 -9.99 -13.99
C GLN A 62 3.65 -8.49 -13.71
N ILE A 63 4.68 -8.10 -12.95
CA ILE A 63 4.94 -6.71 -12.57
C ILE A 63 5.90 -6.08 -13.59
N LYS A 64 5.45 -5.00 -14.23
CA LYS A 64 6.28 -4.19 -15.15
C LYS A 64 7.37 -3.44 -14.39
N ARG A 65 8.35 -2.90 -15.11
CA ARG A 65 9.37 -2.04 -14.49
C ARG A 65 8.70 -0.83 -13.82
N VAL A 66 9.02 -0.60 -12.55
CA VAL A 66 8.44 0.49 -11.76
C VAL A 66 9.47 1.61 -11.55
N PRO A 67 9.15 2.86 -11.91
CA PRO A 67 9.96 4.02 -11.54
C PRO A 67 9.90 4.27 -10.03
N VAL A 68 11.03 4.65 -9.45
CA VAL A 68 11.17 5.05 -8.04
C VAL A 68 11.92 6.37 -8.05
N VAL A 69 11.30 7.43 -7.55
CA VAL A 69 11.91 8.76 -7.48
C VAL A 69 12.35 9.00 -6.04
N LEU A 70 13.62 9.34 -5.84
CA LEU A 70 14.19 9.65 -4.53
C LEU A 70 14.27 11.17 -4.37
N HIS A 71 13.55 11.70 -3.40
CA HIS A 71 13.46 13.12 -3.08
C HIS A 71 14.30 13.40 -1.84
N ASN A 72 15.57 13.82 -2.01
CA ASN A 72 16.50 14.08 -0.89
C ASN A 72 16.58 15.56 -0.46
N ASN A 73 15.90 16.47 -1.16
CA ASN A 73 15.82 17.90 -0.81
C ASN A 73 14.42 18.23 -0.28
N THR A 74 14.01 17.58 0.80
CA THR A 74 12.67 17.71 1.38
C THR A 74 12.74 17.55 2.89
N THR A 75 11.82 18.20 3.60
CA THR A 75 11.59 18.00 5.04
C THR A 75 10.42 17.06 5.31
N THR A 76 9.83 16.50 4.26
CA THR A 76 8.67 15.61 4.35
C THR A 76 9.11 14.19 4.69
N SER A 77 8.56 13.64 5.77
CA SER A 77 8.67 12.21 6.10
C SER A 77 7.50 11.44 5.53
N ASN A 78 7.62 11.06 4.25
CA ASN A 78 6.55 10.31 3.60
C ASN A 78 7.08 9.43 2.46
N ALA A 79 6.20 8.59 1.95
CA ALA A 79 6.31 8.01 0.64
C ALA A 79 4.91 7.82 0.05
N MET A 80 4.84 7.60 -1.26
CA MET A 80 3.58 7.31 -1.90
C MET A 80 3.76 6.54 -3.21
N VAL A 81 2.68 5.88 -3.62
CA VAL A 81 2.58 5.21 -4.93
C VAL A 81 1.45 5.80 -5.76
N PRO A 82 1.69 6.91 -6.50
CA PRO A 82 0.77 7.38 -7.52
C PRO A 82 0.41 6.25 -8.50
N VAL A 83 -0.88 6.09 -8.83
CA VAL A 83 -1.34 4.99 -9.71
C VAL A 83 -1.23 5.36 -11.19
N ALA A 84 -1.36 6.65 -11.55
CA ALA A 84 -1.48 7.12 -12.93
C ALA A 84 -0.60 8.37 -13.21
N PRO A 85 0.65 8.24 -13.68
CA PRO A 85 1.32 6.98 -13.96
C PRO A 85 1.86 6.27 -12.73
N ILE A 86 1.89 4.92 -12.74
CA ILE A 86 2.41 4.11 -11.64
C ILE A 86 3.90 4.41 -11.40
N ARG A 87 4.23 4.82 -10.18
CA ARG A 87 5.60 5.01 -9.69
C ARG A 87 5.61 5.05 -8.16
N MET A 88 6.77 4.87 -7.57
CA MET A 88 6.99 5.15 -6.15
C MET A 88 7.73 6.47 -6.01
N GLU A 89 7.37 7.26 -5.01
CA GLU A 89 8.07 8.49 -4.64
C GLU A 89 8.47 8.40 -3.16
N PHE A 90 9.77 8.45 -2.89
CA PHE A 90 10.34 8.35 -1.55
C PHE A 90 10.89 9.71 -1.12
N PHE A 91 10.39 10.23 -0.01
CA PHE A 91 10.88 11.48 0.59
C PHE A 91 11.85 11.11 1.72
N GLU A 92 13.12 11.48 1.55
CA GLU A 92 14.25 10.86 2.26
C GLU A 92 14.50 11.42 3.68
N MET A 93 13.56 12.19 4.23
CA MET A 93 13.65 12.69 5.60
C MET A 93 12.84 11.80 6.55
N PRO A 94 13.44 10.93 7.38
CA PRO A 94 12.67 10.10 8.31
C PRO A 94 11.98 10.93 9.40
N SER A 95 10.82 10.45 9.87
CA SER A 95 10.10 11.01 11.01
C SER A 95 10.91 10.87 12.30
N GLN A 96 10.69 11.78 13.26
CA GLN A 96 11.18 11.61 14.64
C GLN A 96 10.46 10.48 15.37
N ASP A 97 9.21 10.18 14.98
CA ASP A 97 8.40 9.08 15.52
C ASP A 97 8.63 7.75 14.78
N ILE A 98 9.81 7.59 14.17
CA ILE A 98 10.15 6.39 13.40
C ILE A 98 10.33 5.18 14.33
N TYR A 99 9.75 4.05 13.94
CA TYR A 99 9.97 2.79 14.65
C TYR A 99 11.35 2.17 14.30
N PRO A 100 11.89 1.21 15.08
CA PRO A 100 13.27 0.67 14.96
C PRO A 100 13.56 -0.12 13.66
N GLN A 101 13.48 0.54 12.51
CA GLN A 101 13.69 -0.02 11.19
C GLN A 101 14.27 1.07 10.29
N PHE A 102 15.32 0.71 9.55
CA PHE A 102 15.96 1.66 8.64
C PHE A 102 14.95 2.20 7.61
N TRP A 103 14.85 3.53 7.49
CA TRP A 103 13.84 4.23 6.70
C TRP A 103 13.68 3.69 5.26
N PRO A 104 14.76 3.53 4.47
CA PRO A 104 14.67 2.89 3.16
C PRO A 104 14.01 1.52 3.14
N LYS A 105 14.27 0.69 4.17
CA LYS A 105 13.68 -0.65 4.29
C LYS A 105 12.21 -0.59 4.68
N GLN A 106 11.80 0.38 5.51
CA GLN A 106 10.38 0.63 5.77
C GLN A 106 9.65 0.96 4.46
N LEU A 107 10.12 1.97 3.73
CA LEU A 107 9.53 2.41 2.48
C LEU A 107 9.49 1.30 1.42
N ALA A 108 10.61 0.59 1.23
CA ALA A 108 10.68 -0.47 0.24
C ALA A 108 9.72 -1.64 0.53
N LEU A 109 9.42 -1.93 1.80
CA LEU A 109 8.50 -3.01 2.16
C LEU A 109 7.03 -2.57 2.09
N HIS A 110 6.74 -1.35 2.55
CA HIS A 110 5.39 -0.79 2.57
C HIS A 110 4.93 -0.37 1.16
N GLU A 111 5.66 0.55 0.53
CA GLU A 111 5.24 1.16 -0.73
C GLU A 111 5.25 0.15 -1.88
N TYR A 112 6.21 -0.78 -1.87
CA TYR A 112 6.20 -1.83 -2.88
C TYR A 112 4.98 -2.75 -2.74
N ARG A 113 4.37 -2.87 -1.55
CA ARG A 113 3.11 -3.60 -1.40
C ARG A 113 1.98 -2.90 -2.17
N HIS A 114 1.90 -1.58 -2.16
CA HIS A 114 0.93 -0.85 -2.99
C HIS A 114 1.17 -1.06 -4.49
N VAL A 115 2.45 -1.12 -4.94
CA VAL A 115 2.77 -1.50 -6.32
C VAL A 115 2.21 -2.88 -6.67
N VAL A 116 2.35 -3.85 -5.76
CA VAL A 116 1.79 -5.20 -5.94
C VAL A 116 0.25 -5.13 -6.00
N GLN A 117 -0.40 -4.39 -5.10
CA GLN A 117 -1.85 -4.21 -5.11
C GLN A 117 -2.34 -3.60 -6.44
N ILE A 118 -1.69 -2.55 -6.94
CA ILE A 118 -2.04 -1.90 -8.22
C ILE A 118 -1.88 -2.87 -9.39
N ASN A 119 -0.76 -3.62 -9.46
CA ASN A 119 -0.56 -4.60 -10.52
C ASN A 119 -1.54 -5.78 -10.39
N LYS A 120 -1.97 -6.12 -9.18
CA LYS A 120 -2.98 -7.16 -8.93
C LYS A 120 -4.33 -6.82 -9.55
N MET A 121 -4.62 -5.53 -9.73
CA MET A 121 -5.82 -5.06 -10.40
C MET A 121 -5.78 -5.19 -11.92
N ARG A 122 -4.61 -5.46 -12.55
CA ARG A 122 -4.45 -5.56 -14.01
C ARG A 122 -4.88 -6.92 -14.58
N GLN A 123 -6.08 -7.38 -14.22
CA GLN A 123 -6.65 -8.64 -14.67
C GLN A 123 -8.17 -8.56 -14.86
N GLY A 124 -8.74 -9.55 -15.54
CA GLY A 124 -10.18 -9.62 -15.86
C GLY A 124 -10.68 -8.33 -16.51
N MET A 125 -11.88 -7.87 -16.12
CA MET A 125 -12.47 -6.66 -16.70
C MET A 125 -11.64 -5.40 -16.45
N THR A 126 -11.00 -5.25 -15.30
CA THR A 126 -10.15 -4.08 -15.02
C THR A 126 -8.95 -4.00 -15.99
N LYS A 127 -8.44 -5.14 -16.47
CA LYS A 127 -7.43 -5.15 -17.56
C LYS A 127 -7.99 -4.58 -18.87
N GLY A 128 -9.25 -4.90 -19.19
CA GLY A 128 -9.95 -4.31 -20.35
C GLY A 128 -10.10 -2.80 -20.21
N LEU A 129 -10.58 -2.34 -19.05
CA LEU A 129 -10.70 -0.91 -18.75
C LEU A 129 -9.34 -0.19 -18.80
N TYR A 130 -8.28 -0.84 -18.34
CA TYR A 130 -6.91 -0.31 -18.43
C TYR A 130 -6.46 -0.08 -19.88
N TYR A 131 -6.87 -0.92 -20.85
CA TYR A 131 -6.50 -0.69 -22.25
C TYR A 131 -7.23 0.52 -22.85
N VAL A 132 -8.43 0.85 -22.36
CA VAL A 132 -9.23 1.97 -22.87
C VAL A 132 -8.87 3.28 -22.17
N PHE A 133 -8.80 3.27 -20.84
CA PHE A 133 -8.65 4.48 -20.01
C PHE A 133 -7.27 4.60 -19.34
N GLY A 134 -6.36 3.65 -19.59
CA GLY A 134 -5.06 3.61 -18.95
C GLY A 134 -5.14 3.33 -17.45
N GLU A 135 -4.17 3.86 -16.70
CA GLU A 135 -4.04 3.59 -15.26
C GLU A 135 -5.11 4.27 -14.41
N GLN A 136 -5.82 5.26 -14.97
CA GLN A 136 -6.98 5.90 -14.32
C GLN A 136 -8.10 4.90 -14.02
N ALA A 137 -8.34 3.93 -14.91
CA ALA A 137 -9.31 2.87 -14.64
C ALA A 137 -8.92 2.02 -13.43
N ILE A 138 -7.62 1.77 -13.23
CA ILE A 138 -7.15 1.02 -12.07
C ILE A 138 -7.41 1.81 -10.79
N ALA A 139 -7.04 3.11 -10.79
CA ALA A 139 -7.28 4.01 -9.67
C ALA A 139 -8.77 4.08 -9.31
N ALA A 140 -9.65 4.23 -10.32
CA ALA A 140 -11.10 4.27 -10.12
C ALA A 140 -11.63 2.97 -9.50
N VAL A 141 -11.24 1.81 -10.03
CA VAL A 141 -11.70 0.51 -9.49
C VAL A 141 -11.19 0.30 -8.06
N MET A 142 -9.95 0.67 -7.75
CA MET A 142 -9.42 0.60 -6.39
C MET A 142 -10.19 1.53 -5.45
N GLY A 143 -10.34 2.81 -5.81
CA GLY A 143 -11.00 3.80 -4.97
C GLY A 143 -12.49 3.53 -4.72
N LEU A 144 -13.19 2.93 -5.70
CA LEU A 144 -14.60 2.56 -5.53
C LEU A 144 -14.80 1.37 -4.60
N TRP A 145 -13.88 0.40 -4.63
CA TRP A 145 -14.17 -0.93 -4.09
C TRP A 145 -13.24 -1.42 -2.99
N LEU A 146 -12.02 -0.91 -2.89
CA LEU A 146 -11.09 -1.26 -1.82
C LEU A 146 -11.19 -0.22 -0.71
N PRO A 147 -11.58 -0.62 0.51
CA PRO A 147 -11.53 0.28 1.66
C PRO A 147 -10.09 0.74 1.90
N PHE A 148 -9.92 2.00 2.31
CA PHE A 148 -8.59 2.54 2.55
C PHE A 148 -7.83 1.80 3.67
N TRP A 149 -8.55 1.37 4.73
CA TRP A 149 -7.98 0.50 5.75
C TRP A 149 -7.40 -0.80 5.18
N PHE A 150 -7.98 -1.37 4.10
CA PHE A 150 -7.48 -2.60 3.52
C PHE A 150 -6.19 -2.35 2.75
N ILE A 151 -6.15 -1.27 1.97
CA ILE A 151 -4.97 -0.87 1.18
C ILE A 151 -3.76 -0.70 2.09
N GLU A 152 -3.93 0.11 3.14
CA GLU A 152 -2.87 0.44 4.09
C GLU A 152 -2.59 -0.70 5.07
N GLY A 153 -3.63 -1.35 5.61
CA GLY A 153 -3.50 -2.47 6.53
C GLY A 153 -2.76 -3.67 5.95
N ASP A 154 -2.97 -3.97 4.66
CA ASP A 154 -2.24 -5.02 3.94
C ASP A 154 -0.77 -4.65 3.69
N ALA A 155 -0.47 -3.35 3.51
CA ALA A 155 0.89 -2.84 3.44
C ALA A 155 1.60 -2.89 4.81
N VAL A 156 0.90 -2.53 5.89
CA VAL A 156 1.40 -2.69 7.27
C VAL A 156 1.64 -4.15 7.62
N PHE A 157 0.74 -5.04 7.22
CA PHE A 157 0.95 -6.48 7.42
C PHE A 157 2.20 -6.96 6.67
N SER A 158 2.37 -6.55 5.41
CA SER A 158 3.53 -6.92 4.59
C SER A 158 4.86 -6.42 5.18
N GLU A 159 4.95 -5.13 5.58
CA GLU A 159 6.18 -4.61 6.19
C GLU A 159 6.51 -5.32 7.52
N THR A 160 5.47 -5.68 8.28
CA THR A 160 5.64 -6.41 9.53
C THR A 160 6.12 -7.82 9.23
N LEU A 161 5.47 -8.56 8.33
CA LEU A 161 5.85 -9.93 8.01
C LEU A 161 7.31 -10.04 7.52
N PHE A 162 7.77 -9.12 6.68
CA PHE A 162 9.08 -9.19 6.02
C PHE A 162 10.18 -8.35 6.69
N SER A 163 9.99 -8.00 7.96
CA SER A 163 11.00 -7.36 8.79
C SER A 163 11.03 -7.94 10.20
N HIS A 164 12.07 -7.61 10.97
CA HIS A 164 12.13 -7.91 12.41
C HIS A 164 11.51 -6.80 13.27
N SER A 165 10.99 -5.74 12.63
CA SER A 165 10.39 -4.58 13.28
C SER A 165 8.96 -4.41 12.76
N GLY A 166 8.63 -3.32 12.05
CA GLY A 166 7.32 -3.10 11.41
C GLY A 166 6.25 -2.70 12.42
N ARG A 167 5.30 -1.86 11.99
CA ARG A 167 4.30 -1.25 12.89
C ARG A 167 3.50 -2.28 13.68
N GLY A 168 3.18 -3.44 13.09
CA GLY A 168 2.45 -4.51 13.77
C GLY A 168 3.13 -5.12 15.00
N ARG A 169 4.43 -4.87 15.21
CA ARG A 169 5.19 -5.29 16.41
C ARG A 169 5.34 -4.19 17.46
N ILE A 170 4.86 -2.98 17.18
CA ILE A 170 5.02 -1.83 18.07
C ILE A 170 3.77 -1.70 18.96
N PRO A 171 3.91 -1.69 20.29
CA PRO A 171 2.78 -1.49 21.20
C PRO A 171 2.00 -0.20 20.91
N ASP A 172 2.69 0.91 20.68
CA ASP A 172 2.08 2.23 20.41
C ASP A 172 1.20 2.25 19.16
N PHE A 173 1.48 1.38 18.19
CA PHE A 173 0.64 1.21 17.02
C PHE A 173 -0.64 0.41 17.34
N MET A 174 -0.54 -0.64 18.17
CA MET A 174 -1.65 -1.57 18.43
C MET A 174 -2.56 -1.15 19.59
N TYR A 175 -2.00 -0.51 20.61
CA TYR A 175 -2.68 -0.18 21.86
C TYR A 175 -3.85 0.80 21.70
N PRO A 176 -3.81 1.83 20.85
CA PRO A 176 -4.94 2.75 20.71
C PRO A 176 -6.24 2.04 20.35
N LEU A 177 -6.21 1.07 19.43
CA LEU A 177 -7.38 0.28 19.06
C LEU A 177 -7.82 -0.67 20.16
N LYS A 178 -6.88 -1.37 20.80
CA LYS A 178 -7.19 -2.28 21.92
C LYS A 178 -7.84 -1.52 23.09
N ALA A 179 -7.25 -0.41 23.50
CA ALA A 179 -7.77 0.45 24.56
C ALA A 179 -9.17 0.97 24.21
N GLN A 180 -9.38 1.45 22.98
CA GLN A 180 -10.68 1.93 22.52
C GLN A 180 -11.75 0.82 22.54
N VAL A 181 -11.42 -0.41 22.13
CA VAL A 181 -12.37 -1.54 22.14
C VAL A 181 -12.70 -1.98 23.57
N LEU A 182 -11.70 -2.06 24.45
CA LEU A 182 -11.86 -2.52 25.84
C LEU A 182 -12.58 -1.52 26.75
N ASP A 183 -12.20 -0.24 26.70
CA ASP A 183 -12.73 0.78 27.62
C ASP A 183 -14.01 1.45 27.11
N LYS A 184 -14.21 1.49 25.79
CA LYS A 184 -15.41 2.08 25.18
C LYS A 184 -16.31 0.98 24.64
N LYS A 185 -16.07 0.59 23.39
CA LYS A 185 -16.83 -0.40 22.62
C LYS A 185 -16.25 -0.50 21.23
N ILE A 186 -16.63 -1.54 20.50
CA ILE A 186 -16.51 -1.59 19.05
C ILE A 186 -17.41 -0.50 18.46
N TYR A 187 -16.83 0.48 17.78
CA TYR A 187 -17.60 1.51 17.09
C TYR A 187 -18.32 0.96 15.87
N LYS A 188 -19.35 1.67 15.40
CA LYS A 188 -19.97 1.31 14.11
C LYS A 188 -18.91 1.38 13.01
N TYR A 189 -18.96 0.44 12.07
CA TYR A 189 -17.99 0.34 10.97
C TYR A 189 -17.72 1.67 10.28
N ASP A 190 -18.76 2.43 9.91
CA ASP A 190 -18.58 3.71 9.21
C ASP A 190 -17.80 4.73 10.06
N LYS A 191 -18.04 4.77 11.38
CA LYS A 191 -17.27 5.62 12.28
C LYS A 191 -15.82 5.15 12.39
N ALA A 192 -15.58 3.85 12.44
CA ALA A 192 -14.22 3.31 12.50
C ALA A 192 -13.43 3.59 11.21
N VAL A 193 -14.11 3.61 10.05
CA VAL A 193 -13.46 3.85 8.74
C VAL A 193 -13.28 5.34 8.43
N TYR A 194 -14.26 6.19 8.79
CA TYR A 194 -14.25 7.61 8.44
C TYR A 194 -13.80 8.53 9.59
N GLY A 195 -13.59 7.99 10.78
CA GLY A 195 -13.16 8.73 11.96
C GLY A 195 -14.30 9.46 12.69
N SER A 196 -13.92 10.32 13.62
CA SER A 196 -14.84 11.18 14.38
C SER A 196 -14.11 12.42 14.89
N PHE A 197 -14.79 13.57 14.87
CA PHE A 197 -14.31 14.80 15.52
C PHE A 197 -14.60 14.85 17.02
N ARG A 198 -15.42 13.93 17.54
CA ARG A 198 -15.86 13.91 18.94
C ARG A 198 -15.13 12.85 19.74
N ASP A 199 -15.04 11.65 19.18
CA ASP A 199 -14.48 10.49 19.86
C ASP A 199 -13.14 10.13 19.21
N PHE A 200 -12.18 9.70 20.01
CA PHE A 200 -10.93 9.16 19.48
C PHE A 200 -11.19 7.88 18.68
N VAL A 201 -10.82 7.89 17.39
CA VAL A 201 -10.89 6.72 16.50
C VAL A 201 -9.48 6.47 15.97
N PRO A 202 -8.91 5.26 16.18
CA PRO A 202 -7.63 4.89 15.58
C PRO A 202 -7.66 5.03 14.06
N ASP A 203 -6.50 5.30 13.47
CA ASP A 203 -6.40 5.50 12.04
C ASP A 203 -6.64 4.22 11.22
N HIS A 204 -6.72 4.41 9.91
CA HIS A 204 -6.97 3.34 8.95
C HIS A 204 -5.79 2.35 8.85
N TYR A 205 -4.57 2.74 9.23
CA TYR A 205 -3.43 1.83 9.35
C TYR A 205 -3.65 0.82 10.48
N THR A 206 -3.97 1.32 11.67
CA THR A 206 -4.16 0.53 12.89
C THR A 206 -5.36 -0.41 12.74
N LEU A 207 -6.51 0.15 12.34
CA LEU A 207 -7.70 -0.65 12.05
C LEU A 207 -7.41 -1.68 10.96
N GLY A 208 -6.76 -1.23 9.88
CA GLY A 208 -6.50 -2.04 8.73
C GLY A 208 -5.63 -3.25 9.01
N TYR A 209 -4.53 -3.03 9.74
CA TYR A 209 -3.62 -4.09 10.14
C TYR A 209 -4.33 -5.16 10.97
N GLN A 210 -5.17 -4.76 11.93
CA GLN A 210 -5.91 -5.70 12.77
C GLN A 210 -6.89 -6.55 11.95
N LEU A 211 -7.66 -5.93 11.05
CA LEU A 211 -8.61 -6.63 10.20
C LEU A 211 -7.92 -7.58 9.20
N VAL A 212 -6.82 -7.13 8.59
CA VAL A 212 -6.04 -7.95 7.66
C VAL A 212 -5.42 -9.15 8.37
N THR A 213 -4.80 -8.91 9.52
CA THR A 213 -4.15 -9.95 10.33
C THR A 213 -5.16 -10.99 10.81
N TYR A 214 -6.30 -10.56 11.36
CA TYR A 214 -7.39 -11.46 11.74
C TYR A 214 -7.84 -12.35 10.56
N GLY A 215 -8.01 -11.75 9.38
CA GLY A 215 -8.37 -12.49 8.17
C GLY A 215 -7.33 -13.54 7.78
N ILE A 216 -6.04 -13.22 7.92
CA ILE A 216 -4.94 -14.14 7.62
C ILE A 216 -4.85 -15.27 8.64
N GLU A 217 -5.00 -14.96 9.93
CA GLU A 217 -4.94 -15.95 11.01
C GLU A 217 -6.06 -17.00 10.89
N HIS A 218 -7.26 -16.58 10.48
CA HIS A 218 -8.43 -17.46 10.46
C HIS A 218 -8.71 -18.11 9.10
N TYR A 219 -8.33 -17.45 8.00
CA TYR A 219 -8.69 -17.86 6.63
C TYR A 219 -7.49 -17.96 5.68
N GLY A 220 -6.27 -17.66 6.17
CA GLY A 220 -5.04 -17.69 5.40
C GLY A 220 -4.87 -16.49 4.46
N ILE A 221 -3.62 -16.26 4.04
CA ILE A 221 -3.27 -15.15 3.13
C ILE A 221 -3.97 -15.21 1.76
N GLY A 222 -4.44 -16.40 1.38
CA GLY A 222 -5.24 -16.64 0.17
C GLY A 222 -6.57 -15.87 0.15
N MET A 223 -7.17 -15.56 1.31
CA MET A 223 -8.42 -14.80 1.41
C MET A 223 -8.29 -13.41 0.76
N TRP A 224 -7.21 -12.69 1.04
CA TRP A 224 -7.02 -11.34 0.50
C TRP A 224 -6.61 -11.37 -0.97
N ASN A 225 -5.82 -12.37 -1.39
CA ASN A 225 -5.53 -12.63 -2.79
C ASN A 225 -6.82 -12.89 -3.60
N PHE A 226 -7.72 -13.72 -3.07
CA PHE A 226 -9.03 -14.00 -3.64
C PHE A 226 -9.90 -12.73 -3.69
N THR A 227 -9.89 -11.94 -2.62
CA THR A 227 -10.63 -10.68 -2.53
C THR A 227 -10.21 -9.71 -3.62
N MET A 228 -8.90 -9.48 -3.78
CA MET A 228 -8.39 -8.64 -4.86
C MET A 228 -8.70 -9.20 -6.25
N ASN A 229 -8.63 -10.52 -6.46
CA ASN A 229 -9.04 -11.14 -7.72
C ASN A 229 -10.52 -10.84 -8.04
N ARG A 230 -11.42 -10.92 -7.06
CA ARG A 230 -12.85 -10.66 -7.25
C ARG A 230 -13.10 -9.21 -7.64
N VAL A 231 -12.46 -8.26 -6.96
CA VAL A 231 -12.57 -6.82 -7.26
C VAL A 231 -12.03 -6.51 -8.65
N ALA A 232 -10.83 -6.99 -8.99
CA ALA A 232 -10.21 -6.74 -10.29
C ALA A 232 -11.01 -7.35 -11.45
N ARG A 233 -11.47 -8.60 -11.29
CA ARG A 233 -12.13 -9.33 -12.38
C ARG A 233 -13.57 -8.91 -12.59
N ARG A 234 -14.25 -8.46 -11.54
CA ARG A 234 -15.69 -8.17 -11.58
C ARG A 234 -16.03 -6.84 -10.88
N PRO A 235 -15.47 -5.71 -11.36
CA PRO A 235 -15.69 -4.38 -10.78
C PRO A 235 -17.10 -3.83 -11.06
N TYR A 236 -17.90 -4.51 -11.88
CA TYR A 236 -19.28 -4.15 -12.21
C TYR A 236 -20.30 -4.63 -11.16
N TYR A 237 -19.91 -5.49 -10.22
CA TYR A 237 -20.78 -5.81 -9.08
C TYR A 237 -20.88 -4.59 -8.17
N LEU A 238 -22.04 -4.40 -7.54
CA LEU A 238 -22.27 -3.27 -6.62
C LEU A 238 -21.35 -3.26 -5.39
N VAL A 239 -20.87 -4.43 -4.96
CA VAL A 239 -20.05 -4.54 -3.74
C VAL A 239 -19.05 -5.72 -3.85
N PRO A 240 -18.10 -5.71 -4.80
CA PRO A 240 -17.28 -6.88 -5.10
C PRO A 240 -16.36 -7.29 -3.93
N PHE A 241 -15.87 -6.32 -3.16
CA PHE A 241 -15.02 -6.56 -1.99
C PHE A 241 -15.77 -7.28 -0.87
N THR A 242 -16.94 -6.77 -0.46
CA THR A 242 -17.72 -7.42 0.62
C THR A 242 -18.23 -8.79 0.21
N THR A 243 -18.57 -8.99 -1.07
CA THR A 243 -18.99 -10.29 -1.59
C THR A 243 -17.83 -11.28 -1.54
N ALA A 244 -16.61 -10.83 -1.81
CA ALA A 244 -15.45 -11.70 -1.72
C ALA A 244 -15.15 -12.13 -0.28
N ILE A 245 -15.22 -11.20 0.68
CA ILE A 245 -15.11 -11.53 2.12
C ILE A 245 -16.20 -12.53 2.51
N LYS A 246 -17.45 -12.33 2.09
CA LYS A 246 -18.54 -13.26 2.37
C LYS A 246 -18.27 -14.66 1.82
N ASN A 247 -17.71 -14.77 0.62
CA ASN A 247 -17.41 -16.06 0.03
C ASN A 247 -16.33 -16.85 0.81
N GLN A 248 -15.43 -16.16 1.51
CA GLN A 248 -14.36 -16.79 2.29
C GLN A 248 -14.75 -17.02 3.75
N THR A 249 -15.60 -16.16 4.31
CA THR A 249 -15.87 -16.10 5.77
C THR A 249 -17.32 -16.41 6.15
N GLY A 250 -18.23 -16.47 5.17
CA GLY A 250 -19.69 -16.48 5.39
C GLY A 250 -20.28 -15.12 5.79
N LYS A 251 -19.45 -14.09 6.00
CA LYS A 251 -19.85 -12.80 6.59
C LYS A 251 -19.63 -11.63 5.64
N PHE A 252 -20.56 -10.70 5.60
CA PHE A 252 -20.32 -9.42 4.93
C PHE A 252 -19.30 -8.57 5.71
N LYS A 253 -18.74 -7.53 5.09
CA LYS A 253 -17.61 -6.75 5.64
C LYS A 253 -17.86 -6.20 7.05
N VAL A 254 -19.09 -5.77 7.36
CA VAL A 254 -19.44 -5.23 8.67
C VAL A 254 -19.52 -6.34 9.72
N GLN A 255 -20.05 -7.51 9.35
CA GLN A 255 -20.08 -8.69 10.23
C GLN A 255 -18.68 -9.24 10.46
N PHE A 256 -17.82 -9.23 9.44
CA PHE A 256 -16.41 -9.58 9.55
C PHE A 256 -15.67 -8.60 10.48
N TYR A 257 -15.88 -7.29 10.30
CA TYR A 257 -15.35 -6.24 11.17
C TYR A 257 -15.73 -6.44 12.64
N ASN A 258 -17.01 -6.68 12.92
CA ASN A 258 -17.49 -6.90 14.30
C ASN A 258 -16.99 -8.20 14.92
N GLN A 259 -16.50 -9.16 14.11
CA GLN A 259 -15.92 -10.40 14.62
C GLN A 259 -14.41 -10.26 14.86
N ALA A 260 -13.74 -9.45 14.04
CA ALA A 260 -12.30 -9.28 14.08
C ALA A 260 -11.81 -8.37 15.22
N LEU A 261 -12.72 -7.60 15.82
CA LEU A 261 -12.50 -6.72 16.98
C LEU A 261 -13.31 -7.22 18.17
#